data_AF-K2S9N1-F1
#
_entry.id   AF-K2S9N1-F1
#
_cell.length_a   1.000
_cell.length_b   1.000
_cell.length_c   1.000
_cell.angle_alpha   90.00
_cell.angle_beta   90.00
_cell.angle_gamma   90.00
#
_symmetry.space_group_name_H-M   'P 1'
#
loop_
_entity.id
_entity.type
_entity.pdbx_description
1 polymer ?
#
loop_
_entity_poly.entity_id
_entity_poly.type
_entity_poly.pdbx_seq_one_letter_code
_entity_poly.pdbx_strand_id
1 'polypeptide(L)'
;MLHVLAAQPVASFFHPLSFRKKAALVFLLAINLSIAGYASQVHQRGVIDVIHALRRQHESQVLQLAVAESQDSNVMTVGFLMPCHSTPWRSHLVHPEIKAWALTCEPPIDVPLERRVSYLDEADEFYVDPGPVAWLDQHMESVGTIRGKGHVSTVKAENNTKGAEPRRPWPAYLVFFEQLEGTLNGFLQGTKYKECWRGFNSHFHDDWRRKGDVVVWCLEDDGASGAHSRVEQTGSSGHTRISSGQWAMERLRAM
;
A
#
# COMPACT_ATOMS: atom_id res chain seq x y z
N MET A 1 -29.24 -3.64 -16.41
CA MET A 1 -30.64 -3.20 -16.70
C MET A 1 -30.73 -1.73 -17.10
N LEU A 2 -30.03 -0.79 -16.45
CA LEU A 2 -30.13 0.65 -16.76
C LEU A 2 -29.83 0.99 -18.25
N HIS A 3 -28.80 0.39 -18.84
CA HIS A 3 -28.44 0.62 -20.24
C HIS A 3 -29.50 0.15 -21.25
N VAL A 4 -30.29 -0.88 -20.90
CA VAL A 4 -31.37 -1.41 -21.74
C VAL A 4 -32.58 -0.47 -21.72
N LEU A 5 -32.91 0.06 -20.54
CA LEU A 5 -34.01 1.01 -20.37
C LEU A 5 -33.68 2.39 -20.97
N ALA A 6 -32.41 2.80 -20.95
CA ALA A 6 -31.97 4.07 -21.50
C ALA A 6 -31.76 4.05 -23.03
N ALA A 7 -31.66 2.87 -23.66
CA ALA A 7 -31.29 2.75 -25.08
C ALA A 7 -32.29 3.43 -26.02
N GLN A 8 -33.60 3.16 -25.86
CA GLN A 8 -34.63 3.74 -26.74
C GLN A 8 -34.73 5.28 -26.59
N PRO A 9 -34.86 5.86 -25.37
CA PRO A 9 -34.89 7.31 -25.21
C PRO A 9 -33.65 8.00 -25.77
N VAL A 10 -32.46 7.44 -25.55
CA VAL A 10 -31.19 7.99 -26.06
C VAL A 10 -31.15 7.94 -27.59
N ALA A 11 -31.50 6.79 -28.19
CA ALA A 11 -31.55 6.64 -29.64
C ALA A 11 -32.54 7.63 -30.29
N SER A 12 -33.74 7.76 -29.70
CA SER A 12 -34.76 8.71 -30.16
C SER A 12 -34.28 10.17 -30.06
N PHE A 13 -33.60 10.54 -28.97
CA PHE A 13 -33.08 11.89 -28.79
C PHE A 13 -32.03 12.26 -29.85
N PHE A 14 -31.10 11.35 -30.15
CA PHE A 14 -30.03 11.61 -31.11
C PHE A 14 -30.47 11.50 -32.58
N HIS A 15 -31.66 10.96 -32.88
CA HIS A 15 -32.20 10.87 -34.24
C HIS A 15 -32.98 12.15 -34.66
N PRO A 16 -32.88 12.62 -35.93
CA PRO A 16 -31.78 12.34 -36.84
C PRO A 16 -30.47 12.98 -36.33
N LEU A 17 -29.33 12.38 -36.68
CA LEU A 17 -27.99 12.80 -36.24
C LEU A 17 -27.54 14.09 -36.93
N SER A 18 -28.12 15.21 -36.53
CA SER A 18 -27.62 16.54 -36.91
C SER A 18 -26.19 16.74 -36.41
N PHE A 19 -25.43 17.65 -37.05
CA PHE A 19 -24.06 17.96 -36.66
C PHE A 19 -23.92 18.30 -35.16
N ARG A 20 -24.84 19.10 -34.60
CA ARG A 20 -24.84 19.47 -33.17
C ARG A 20 -25.05 18.26 -32.27
N LYS A 21 -26.00 17.38 -32.62
CA LYS A 21 -26.29 16.14 -31.89
C LYS A 21 -25.12 15.16 -31.96
N LYS A 22 -24.46 15.03 -33.12
CA LYS A 22 -23.26 14.22 -33.30
C LYS A 22 -22.09 14.74 -32.46
N ALA A 23 -21.86 16.05 -32.48
CA ALA A 23 -20.83 16.68 -31.64
C ALA A 23 -21.09 16.44 -30.15
N ALA A 24 -22.34 16.61 -29.69
CA ALA A 24 -22.72 16.32 -28.31
C ALA A 24 -22.52 14.84 -27.94
N LEU A 25 -22.90 13.91 -28.82
CA LEU A 25 -22.71 12.47 -28.59
C LEU A 25 -21.22 12.11 -28.47
N VAL A 26 -20.39 12.61 -29.39
CA VAL A 26 -18.94 12.39 -29.36
C VAL A 26 -18.33 12.97 -28.09
N PHE A 27 -18.74 14.18 -27.68
CA PHE A 27 -18.26 14.80 -26.45
C PHE A 27 -18.63 13.98 -25.20
N LEU A 28 -19.89 13.55 -25.09
CA LEU A 28 -20.34 12.72 -23.97
C LEU A 28 -19.61 11.38 -23.93
N LEU A 29 -19.44 10.74 -25.09
CA LEU A 29 -18.69 9.48 -25.19
C LEU A 29 -17.23 9.69 -24.79
N ALA A 30 -16.58 10.76 -25.28
CA ALA A 30 -15.21 11.09 -24.95
C ALA A 30 -15.02 11.29 -23.44
N ILE A 31 -15.89 12.07 -22.78
CA ILE A 31 -15.82 12.27 -21.33
C ILE A 31 -15.97 10.95 -20.57
N ASN A 32 -16.95 10.11 -20.93
CA ASN A 32 -17.14 8.83 -20.25
C ASN A 32 -15.95 7.90 -20.45
N LEU A 33 -15.37 7.85 -21.64
CA LEU A 33 -14.15 7.09 -21.91
C LEU A 33 -12.95 7.64 -21.15
N SER A 34 -12.81 8.96 -21.01
CA SER A 34 -11.75 9.59 -20.22
C SER A 34 -11.89 9.25 -18.73
N ILE A 35 -13.10 9.36 -18.17
CA ILE A 35 -13.37 9.00 -16.76
C ILE A 35 -13.13 7.50 -16.54
N ALA A 36 -13.64 6.64 -17.42
CA ALA A 36 -13.43 5.20 -17.32
C ALA A 36 -11.95 4.84 -17.41
N GLY A 37 -11.22 5.42 -18.36
CA GLY A 37 -9.78 5.22 -18.50
C GLY A 37 -9.01 5.65 -17.25
N TYR A 38 -9.33 6.81 -16.70
CA TYR A 38 -8.72 7.28 -15.45
C TYR A 38 -9.05 6.38 -14.26
N ALA A 39 -10.33 6.06 -14.07
CA ALA A 39 -10.79 5.25 -12.95
C ALA A 39 -10.25 3.81 -13.00
N SER A 40 -10.03 3.26 -14.19
CA SER A 40 -9.53 1.90 -14.37
C SER A 40 -8.00 1.78 -14.38
N GLN A 41 -7.26 2.84 -14.72
CA GLN A 41 -5.81 2.75 -14.92
C GLN A 41 -4.99 3.61 -13.94
N VAL A 42 -5.60 4.62 -13.31
CA VAL A 42 -4.89 5.62 -12.51
C VAL A 42 -5.43 5.69 -11.08
N HIS A 43 -6.74 5.77 -10.92
CA HIS A 43 -7.36 5.86 -9.60
C HIS A 43 -7.16 4.56 -8.81
N GLN A 44 -6.74 4.69 -7.56
CA GLN A 44 -6.45 3.59 -6.64
C GLN A 44 -5.46 2.57 -7.21
N ARG A 45 -4.45 3.02 -7.95
CA ARG A 45 -3.47 2.13 -8.57
C ARG A 45 -2.50 1.51 -7.54
N GLY A 46 -2.08 2.30 -6.55
CA GLY A 46 -1.07 1.92 -5.57
C GLY A 46 -1.42 0.67 -4.77
N VAL A 47 -2.69 0.44 -4.47
CA VAL A 47 -3.15 -0.75 -3.72
C VAL A 47 -3.03 -2.06 -4.52
N ILE A 48 -2.97 -1.98 -5.85
CA ILE A 48 -2.69 -3.12 -6.73
C ILE A 48 -1.17 -3.28 -6.90
N ASP A 49 -0.48 -2.17 -7.18
CA ASP A 49 0.96 -2.17 -7.44
C ASP A 49 1.77 -2.67 -6.22
N VAL A 50 1.33 -2.36 -5.00
CA VAL A 50 2.01 -2.83 -3.78
C VAL A 50 1.96 -4.35 -3.64
N ILE A 51 0.85 -4.99 -4.01
CA ILE A 51 0.73 -6.44 -3.94
C ILE A 51 1.61 -7.10 -5.00
N HIS A 52 1.68 -6.52 -6.20
CA HIS A 52 2.61 -6.97 -7.23
C HIS A 52 4.07 -6.77 -6.82
N ALA A 53 4.39 -5.69 -6.11
CA ALA A 53 5.73 -5.45 -5.58
C ALA A 53 6.11 -6.52 -4.54
N LEU A 54 5.27 -6.78 -3.55
CA LEU A 54 5.49 -7.82 -2.54
C LEU A 54 5.65 -9.20 -3.18
N ARG A 55 4.79 -9.55 -4.14
CA ARG A 55 4.88 -10.83 -4.86
C ARG A 55 6.20 -11.00 -5.59
N ARG A 56 6.62 -9.99 -6.36
CA ARG A 56 7.89 -10.00 -7.10
C ARG A 56 9.08 -10.05 -6.16
N GLN A 57 9.02 -9.33 -5.04
CA GLN A 57 10.05 -9.36 -4.02
C GLN A 57 10.20 -10.77 -3.45
N HIS A 58 9.11 -11.41 -3.05
CA HIS A 58 9.12 -12.80 -2.58
C HIS A 58 9.69 -13.76 -3.63
N GLU A 59 9.20 -13.70 -4.87
CA GLU A 59 9.69 -14.53 -5.99
C GLU A 59 11.21 -14.36 -6.20
N SER A 60 11.72 -13.12 -6.11
CA SER A 60 13.16 -12.85 -6.23
C SER A 60 13.98 -13.41 -5.07
N GLN A 61 13.46 -13.36 -3.84
CA GLN A 61 14.12 -13.90 -2.66
C GLN A 61 14.20 -15.43 -2.72
N VAL A 62 13.10 -16.09 -3.12
CA VAL A 62 13.08 -17.55 -3.31
C VAL A 62 14.11 -17.98 -4.34
N LEU A 63 14.23 -17.26 -5.47
CA LEU A 63 15.24 -17.53 -6.48
C LEU A 63 16.67 -17.37 -5.94
N GLN A 64 16.94 -16.33 -5.15
CA GLN A 64 18.27 -16.09 -4.56
C GLN A 64 18.68 -17.21 -3.58
N LEU A 65 17.75 -17.65 -2.74
CA LEU A 65 17.99 -18.74 -1.77
C LEU A 65 18.22 -20.08 -2.47
N ALA A 66 17.51 -20.33 -3.57
CA ALA A 66 17.73 -21.50 -4.40
C ALA A 66 19.13 -21.51 -5.02
N VAL A 67 19.63 -20.34 -5.46
CA VAL A 67 21.00 -20.19 -5.99
C VAL A 67 22.06 -20.31 -4.89
N ALA A 68 21.76 -19.83 -3.68
CA ALA A 68 22.68 -19.88 -2.55
C ALA A 68 22.77 -21.26 -1.87
N GLU A 69 22.08 -22.29 -2.40
CA GLU A 69 21.93 -23.62 -1.79
C GLU A 69 21.50 -23.57 -0.31
N SER A 70 20.82 -22.49 0.10
CA SER A 70 20.37 -22.32 1.47
C SER A 70 19.08 -23.10 1.67
N GLN A 71 19.05 -23.98 2.67
CA GLN A 71 17.84 -24.71 3.07
C GLN A 71 16.84 -23.87 3.88
N ASP A 72 17.06 -22.56 3.99
CA ASP A 72 16.23 -21.71 4.82
C ASP A 72 14.92 -21.35 4.10
N SER A 73 13.80 -21.68 4.72
CA SER A 73 12.48 -21.33 4.20
C SER A 73 12.19 -19.87 4.52
N ASN A 74 12.44 -18.98 3.56
CA ASN A 74 12.20 -17.56 3.77
C ASN A 74 10.70 -17.24 3.78
N VAL A 75 10.16 -17.15 4.99
CA VAL A 75 8.80 -16.71 5.25
C VAL A 75 8.75 -15.18 5.22
N MET A 76 8.03 -14.62 4.25
CA MET A 76 7.80 -13.18 4.17
C MET A 76 6.62 -12.81 5.06
N THR A 77 6.82 -11.95 6.06
CA THR A 77 5.74 -11.43 6.91
C THR A 77 5.33 -10.01 6.48
N VAL A 78 4.02 -9.77 6.35
CA VAL A 78 3.49 -8.48 5.89
C VAL A 78 2.32 -8.03 6.77
N GLY A 79 2.35 -6.79 7.25
CA GLY A 79 1.23 -6.17 7.97
C GLY A 79 0.66 -4.99 7.19
N PHE A 80 -0.67 -4.91 7.11
CA PHE A 80 -1.38 -3.83 6.41
C PHE A 80 -2.12 -2.95 7.43
N LEU A 81 -1.55 -1.77 7.72
CA LEU A 81 -2.14 -0.74 8.58
C LEU A 81 -2.92 0.27 7.73
N MET A 82 -4.05 -0.18 7.21
CA MET A 82 -4.92 0.57 6.32
C MET A 82 -6.36 0.09 6.51
N PRO A 83 -7.39 0.87 6.12
CA PRO A 83 -8.76 0.39 6.17
C PRO A 83 -8.90 -0.97 5.47
N CYS A 84 -9.76 -1.84 5.98
CA CYS A 84 -9.98 -3.17 5.42
C CYS A 84 -10.38 -3.12 3.93
N HIS A 85 -10.08 -4.19 3.20
CA HIS A 85 -10.34 -4.31 1.76
C HIS A 85 -9.73 -3.19 0.89
N SER A 86 -8.67 -2.54 1.37
CA SER A 86 -7.92 -1.58 0.55
C SER A 86 -7.15 -2.27 -0.57
N THR A 87 -6.67 -3.50 -0.37
CA THR A 87 -5.91 -4.28 -1.34
C THR A 87 -6.66 -5.57 -1.72
N PRO A 88 -6.36 -6.18 -2.89
CA PRO A 88 -7.07 -7.37 -3.37
C PRO A 88 -6.71 -8.68 -2.62
N TRP A 89 -5.87 -8.61 -1.59
CA TRP A 89 -5.55 -9.70 -0.65
C TRP A 89 -5.21 -11.04 -1.35
N ARG A 90 -5.85 -12.15 -0.93
CA ARG A 90 -5.58 -13.52 -1.40
C ARG A 90 -5.82 -13.75 -2.89
N SER A 91 -6.53 -12.87 -3.59
CA SER A 91 -6.64 -12.99 -5.05
C SER A 91 -5.31 -12.68 -5.76
N HIS A 92 -4.39 -11.97 -5.10
CA HIS A 92 -3.10 -11.56 -5.66
C HIS A 92 -1.88 -12.03 -4.82
N LEU A 93 -2.05 -12.25 -3.51
CA LEU A 93 -1.05 -12.88 -2.63
C LEU A 93 -1.27 -14.41 -2.59
N VAL A 94 -0.81 -15.09 -3.63
CA VAL A 94 -1.06 -16.52 -3.83
C VAL A 94 -0.03 -17.44 -3.15
N HIS A 95 1.16 -16.92 -2.80
CA HIS A 95 2.24 -17.71 -2.23
C HIS A 95 2.00 -17.94 -0.72
N PRO A 96 1.89 -19.20 -0.25
CA PRO A 96 1.60 -19.50 1.16
C PRO A 96 2.72 -19.11 2.13
N GLU A 97 3.94 -18.91 1.64
CA GLU A 97 5.11 -18.42 2.36
C GLU A 97 5.02 -16.92 2.67
N ILE A 98 4.10 -16.19 2.03
CA ILE A 98 3.77 -14.81 2.38
C ILE A 98 2.71 -14.83 3.49
N LYS A 99 3.14 -14.66 4.74
CA LYS A 99 2.29 -14.55 5.92
C LYS A 99 1.87 -13.09 6.11
N ALA A 100 0.71 -12.75 5.54
CA ALA A 100 0.14 -11.41 5.62
C ALA A 100 -1.03 -11.33 6.61
N TRP A 101 -1.16 -10.19 7.31
CA TRP A 101 -2.34 -9.79 8.10
C TRP A 101 -2.76 -8.35 7.81
N ALA A 102 -4.03 -8.04 7.96
CA ALA A 102 -4.59 -6.70 7.78
C ALA A 102 -5.55 -6.38 8.93
N LEU A 103 -5.85 -5.09 9.12
CA LEU A 103 -6.96 -4.69 9.99
C LEU A 103 -8.27 -5.28 9.46
N THR A 104 -9.00 -5.96 10.32
CA THR A 104 -10.24 -6.69 9.99
C THR A 104 -11.48 -5.80 10.07
N CYS A 105 -12.52 -6.18 9.32
CA CYS A 105 -13.85 -5.56 9.32
C CYS A 105 -14.91 -6.63 9.54
N GLU A 106 -14.70 -7.45 10.57
CA GLU A 106 -15.58 -8.57 10.86
C GLU A 106 -16.96 -8.06 11.30
N PRO A 107 -18.07 -8.56 10.74
CA PRO A 107 -19.40 -8.11 11.15
C PRO A 107 -19.72 -8.57 12.60
N PRO A 108 -20.52 -7.81 13.36
CA PRO A 108 -20.84 -8.11 14.76
C PRO A 108 -21.89 -9.22 14.91
N ILE A 109 -21.59 -10.43 14.43
CA ILE A 109 -22.50 -11.59 14.47
C ILE A 109 -22.76 -12.03 15.92
N ASP A 110 -21.70 -12.06 16.74
CA ASP A 110 -21.74 -12.50 18.13
C ASP A 110 -22.07 -11.38 19.14
N VAL A 111 -22.27 -10.15 18.64
CA VAL A 111 -22.63 -9.00 19.48
C VAL A 111 -24.16 -8.92 19.60
N PRO A 112 -24.72 -8.81 20.82
CA PRO A 112 -26.15 -8.59 21.02
C PRO A 112 -26.67 -7.35 20.30
N LEU A 113 -27.90 -7.40 19.78
CA LEU A 113 -28.50 -6.35 18.93
C LEU A 113 -28.41 -4.95 19.56
N GLU A 114 -28.59 -4.86 20.87
CA GLU A 114 -28.60 -3.61 21.64
C GLU A 114 -27.22 -2.93 21.64
N ARG A 115 -26.13 -3.70 21.47
CA ARG A 115 -24.75 -3.21 21.47
C ARG A 115 -24.16 -3.04 20.07
N ARG A 116 -24.86 -3.47 19.01
CA ARG A 116 -24.38 -3.34 17.63
C ARG A 116 -24.30 -1.88 17.17
N VAL A 117 -25.12 -1.00 17.75
CA VAL A 117 -25.12 0.44 17.42
C VAL A 117 -23.81 1.15 17.76
N SER A 118 -23.05 0.61 18.71
CA SER A 118 -21.77 1.13 19.17
C SER A 118 -20.61 0.17 18.84
N TYR A 119 -20.85 -0.81 17.97
CA TYR A 119 -19.80 -1.73 17.56
C TYR A 119 -18.83 -1.02 16.62
N LEU A 120 -17.55 -1.25 16.84
CA LEU A 120 -16.46 -0.86 15.94
C LEU A 120 -15.69 -2.14 15.57
N ASP A 121 -15.30 -2.23 14.31
CA ASP A 121 -14.37 -3.27 13.89
C ASP A 121 -12.91 -2.86 14.14
N GLU A 122 -11.97 -3.79 13.98
CA GLU A 122 -10.54 -3.55 14.22
C GLU A 122 -10.01 -2.39 13.37
N ALA A 123 -10.49 -2.24 12.14
CA ALA A 123 -10.08 -1.16 11.26
C ALA A 123 -10.59 0.21 11.74
N ASP A 124 -11.81 0.30 12.24
CA ASP A 124 -12.36 1.53 12.79
C ASP A 124 -11.77 1.86 14.18
N GLU A 125 -11.57 0.86 15.05
CA GLU A 125 -10.87 1.00 16.33
C GLU A 125 -9.45 1.55 16.16
N PHE A 126 -8.74 1.17 15.09
CA PHE A 126 -7.41 1.67 14.79
C PHE A 126 -7.37 3.18 14.55
N TYR A 127 -8.42 3.76 13.94
CA TYR A 127 -8.46 5.17 13.55
C TYR A 127 -9.25 6.07 14.51
N VAL A 128 -10.14 5.52 15.34
CA VAL A 128 -10.88 6.28 16.35
C VAL A 128 -10.00 6.62 17.55
N ASP A 129 -10.29 7.72 18.25
CA ASP A 129 -9.58 8.12 19.48
C ASP A 129 -9.52 6.95 20.49
N PRO A 130 -8.35 6.63 21.08
CA PRO A 130 -7.09 7.38 21.14
C PRO A 130 -6.16 7.26 19.90
N GLY A 131 -6.59 6.58 18.85
CA GLY A 131 -5.96 6.56 17.54
C GLY A 131 -4.87 5.49 17.35
N PRO A 132 -4.17 5.54 16.20
CA PRO A 132 -3.27 4.47 15.77
C PRO A 132 -2.15 4.14 16.76
N VAL A 133 -1.59 5.13 17.45
CA VAL A 133 -0.48 4.94 18.39
C VAL A 133 -0.90 4.06 19.56
N ALA A 134 -2.02 4.40 20.20
CA ALA A 134 -2.54 3.65 21.33
C ALA A 134 -2.98 2.24 20.91
N TRP A 135 -3.53 2.09 19.70
CA TRP A 135 -3.85 0.77 19.15
C TRP A 135 -2.59 -0.07 18.98
N LEU A 136 -1.52 0.49 18.41
CA LEU A 136 -0.24 -0.22 18.21
C LEU A 136 0.39 -0.66 19.53
N ASP A 137 0.39 0.18 20.56
CA ASP A 137 0.91 -0.16 21.89
C ASP A 137 0.16 -1.33 22.56
N GLN A 138 -1.14 -1.46 22.27
CA GLN A 138 -1.98 -2.50 22.84
C GLN A 138 -1.83 -3.83 22.10
N HIS A 139 -1.76 -3.78 20.76
CA HIS A 139 -1.87 -4.96 19.89
C HIS A 139 -0.55 -5.47 19.33
N MET A 140 0.51 -4.65 19.28
CA MET A 140 1.81 -5.03 18.74
C MET A 140 2.83 -5.28 19.84
N GLU A 141 3.82 -6.12 19.55
CA GLU A 141 4.99 -6.27 20.41
C GLU A 141 5.69 -4.93 20.67
N SER A 142 6.43 -4.84 21.79
CA SER A 142 7.19 -3.65 22.12
C SER A 142 8.14 -3.25 20.98
N VAL A 143 8.17 -1.97 20.62
CA VAL A 143 9.12 -1.42 19.62
C VAL A 143 10.58 -1.71 19.97
N GLY A 144 10.89 -2.06 21.23
CA GLY A 144 12.21 -2.53 21.64
C GLY A 144 12.68 -3.79 20.90
N THR A 145 11.77 -4.65 20.43
CA THR A 145 12.14 -5.88 19.68
C THR A 145 12.71 -5.59 18.29
N ILE A 146 12.41 -4.41 17.74
CA ILE A 146 12.82 -3.94 16.40
C ILE A 146 13.79 -2.76 16.43
N ARG A 147 14.33 -2.41 17.60
CA ARG A 147 15.40 -1.41 17.73
C ARG A 147 16.77 -2.08 17.53
N GLY A 148 17.72 -1.35 16.94
CA GLY A 148 19.10 -1.84 16.72
C GLY A 148 19.77 -2.34 18.00
N LYS A 149 20.74 -3.27 17.86
CA LYS A 149 21.55 -3.77 18.97
C LYS A 149 22.27 -2.60 19.64
N GLY A 150 21.74 -2.16 20.78
CA GLY A 150 22.14 -0.94 21.50
C GLY A 150 21.10 -0.47 22.52
N HIS A 151 19.85 -0.91 22.38
CA HIS A 151 18.78 -0.67 23.36
C HIS A 151 18.12 -1.97 23.79
N VAL A 152 18.89 -2.84 24.48
CA VAL A 152 18.30 -3.93 25.24
C VAL A 152 17.83 -3.37 26.58
N SER A 153 16.60 -2.84 26.62
CA SER A 153 15.86 -2.89 27.87
C SER A 153 15.39 -4.33 28.00
N THR A 154 16.08 -5.09 28.84
CA THR A 154 15.63 -6.39 29.38
C THR A 154 14.35 -6.18 30.19
N VAL A 155 13.24 -5.88 29.51
CA VAL A 155 11.93 -6.08 30.09
C VAL A 155 11.54 -7.49 29.71
N LYS A 156 11.87 -8.44 30.59
CA LYS A 156 11.11 -9.68 30.65
C LYS A 156 9.64 -9.30 30.74
N ALA A 157 8.89 -9.49 29.66
CA ALA A 157 7.43 -9.47 29.70
C ALA A 157 6.95 -10.77 30.36
N GLU A 158 7.35 -10.99 31.61
CA GLU A 158 6.64 -11.90 32.51
C GLU A 158 5.55 -11.05 33.17
N ASN A 159 4.42 -10.91 32.49
CA ASN A 159 3.17 -10.67 33.20
C ASN A 159 2.12 -11.63 32.66
N ASN A 160 1.83 -12.59 33.52
CA ASN A 160 0.86 -13.65 33.39
C ASN A 160 -0.56 -13.02 33.50
N THR A 161 -0.98 -12.23 32.52
CA THR A 161 -2.38 -11.82 32.37
C THR A 161 -3.12 -12.97 31.69
N LYS A 162 -3.65 -13.88 32.51
CA LYS A 162 -4.61 -14.89 32.07
C LYS A 162 -5.81 -14.17 31.45
N GLY A 163 -5.88 -14.15 30.11
CA GLY A 163 -7.01 -13.61 29.35
C GLY A 163 -6.70 -12.47 28.36
N ALA A 164 -5.44 -12.01 28.24
CA ALA A 164 -5.07 -11.06 27.18
C ALA A 164 -4.65 -11.82 25.91
N GLU A 165 -5.24 -11.47 24.77
CA GLU A 165 -4.82 -11.98 23.46
C GLU A 165 -3.32 -11.71 23.23
N PRO A 166 -2.58 -12.66 22.61
CA PRO A 166 -1.16 -12.46 22.35
C PRO A 166 -0.96 -11.30 21.38
N ARG A 167 -0.02 -10.41 21.73
CA ARG A 167 0.38 -9.29 20.87
C ARG A 167 1.06 -9.80 19.59
N ARG A 168 0.83 -9.08 18.48
CA ARG A 168 1.36 -9.44 17.16
C ARG A 168 2.82 -9.03 17.03
N PRO A 169 3.69 -9.89 16.47
CA PRO A 169 5.06 -9.51 16.15
C PRO A 169 5.09 -8.48 15.01
N TRP A 170 6.15 -7.68 14.99
CA TRP A 170 6.40 -6.73 13.91
C TRP A 170 6.72 -7.47 12.59
N PRO A 171 6.03 -7.16 11.47
CA PRO A 171 6.27 -7.82 10.19
C PRO A 171 7.54 -7.30 9.50
N ALA A 172 8.14 -8.09 8.61
CA ALA A 172 9.24 -7.63 7.78
C ALA A 172 8.83 -6.47 6.85
N TYR A 173 7.57 -6.44 6.42
CA TYR A 173 7.01 -5.39 5.57
C TYR A 173 5.76 -4.80 6.20
N LEU A 174 5.74 -3.48 6.40
CA LEU A 174 4.60 -2.72 6.89
C LEU A 174 4.04 -1.86 5.77
N VAL A 175 2.76 -2.04 5.44
CA VAL A 175 2.10 -1.36 4.32
C VAL A 175 0.99 -0.45 4.83
N PHE A 176 0.96 0.80 4.38
CA PHE A 176 -0.04 1.79 4.80
C PHE A 176 -0.20 2.92 3.77
N PHE A 177 -1.21 3.77 3.92
CA PHE A 177 -1.35 4.99 3.12
C PHE A 177 -0.54 6.14 3.73
N GLU A 178 0.02 7.00 2.89
CA GLU A 178 0.85 8.17 3.25
C GLU A 178 0.22 9.04 4.35
N GLN A 179 -1.11 9.14 4.42
CA GLN A 179 -1.82 9.81 5.51
C GLN A 179 -1.37 9.36 6.93
N LEU A 180 -0.99 8.09 7.10
CA LEU A 180 -0.56 7.51 8.37
C LEU A 180 0.94 7.71 8.64
N GLU A 181 1.71 8.15 7.65
CA GLU A 181 3.17 8.25 7.69
C GLU A 181 3.67 9.15 8.82
N GLY A 182 3.05 10.31 9.01
CA GLY A 182 3.42 11.24 10.09
C GLY A 182 3.31 10.60 11.48
N THR A 183 2.24 9.82 11.71
CA THR A 183 2.00 9.10 12.96
C THR A 183 3.03 7.99 13.18
N LEU A 184 3.27 7.17 12.16
CA LEU A 184 4.24 6.07 12.25
C LEU A 184 5.67 6.55 12.36
N ASN A 185 6.02 7.69 11.73
CA ASN A 185 7.37 8.24 11.82
C ASN A 185 7.71 8.69 13.25
N GLY A 186 6.73 9.22 13.99
CA GLY A 186 6.87 9.52 15.41
C GLY A 186 6.96 8.25 16.26
N PHE A 187 6.05 7.30 16.05
CA PHE A 187 5.94 6.09 16.87
C PHE A 187 7.12 5.11 16.69
N LEU A 188 7.51 4.86 15.44
CA LEU A 188 8.58 3.94 15.06
C LEU A 188 9.95 4.61 14.94
N GLN A 189 10.10 5.82 15.49
CA GLN A 189 11.36 6.52 15.47
C GLN A 189 12.48 5.71 16.16
N GLY A 190 13.62 5.60 15.48
CA GLY A 190 14.79 4.87 15.98
C GLY A 190 14.66 3.34 15.89
N THR A 191 13.61 2.82 15.27
CA THR A 191 13.52 1.40 14.89
C THR A 191 14.28 1.14 13.57
N LYS A 192 14.36 -0.12 13.18
CA LYS A 192 14.98 -0.56 11.92
C LYS A 192 14.08 -0.44 10.69
N TYR A 193 12.85 0.08 10.84
CA TYR A 193 11.99 0.30 9.68
C TYR A 193 12.51 1.43 8.80
N LYS A 194 12.53 1.19 7.49
CA LYS A 194 12.86 2.18 6.46
C LYS A 194 11.89 2.07 5.29
N GLU A 195 11.56 3.20 4.68
CA GLU A 195 10.83 3.18 3.41
C GLU A 195 11.66 2.45 2.36
N CYS A 196 11.08 1.39 1.80
CA CYS A 196 11.69 0.58 0.76
C CYS A 196 10.88 0.59 -0.53
N TRP A 197 9.61 1.04 -0.49
CA TRP A 197 8.78 1.20 -1.66
C TRP A 197 7.70 2.25 -1.43
N ARG A 198 7.36 3.00 -2.49
CA ARG A 198 6.23 3.93 -2.55
C ARG A 198 5.59 3.84 -3.92
N GLY A 199 4.27 3.91 -3.97
CA GLY A 199 3.52 3.86 -5.20
C GLY A 199 2.31 4.78 -5.19
N PHE A 200 2.13 5.50 -6.30
CA PHE A 200 1.01 6.40 -6.49
C PHE A 200 -0.33 5.70 -6.32
N ASN A 201 -1.19 6.22 -5.44
CA ASN A 201 -2.53 5.67 -5.24
C ASN A 201 -3.58 6.40 -6.07
N SER A 202 -3.83 7.67 -5.75
CA SER A 202 -4.92 8.48 -6.30
C SER A 202 -4.64 9.96 -6.11
N HIS A 203 -5.13 10.80 -7.03
CA HIS A 203 -5.09 12.27 -6.85
C HIS A 203 -6.02 12.76 -5.73
N PHE A 204 -7.12 12.05 -5.50
CA PHE A 204 -8.09 12.36 -4.47
C PHE A 204 -8.76 11.08 -3.97
N HIS A 205 -9.23 11.13 -2.73
CA HIS A 205 -9.99 10.08 -2.08
C HIS A 205 -11.00 10.73 -1.12
N ASP A 206 -12.21 10.19 -1.04
CA ASP A 206 -13.27 10.64 -0.14
C ASP A 206 -12.99 10.24 1.31
N ASP A 207 -12.61 8.99 1.54
CA ASP A 207 -12.05 8.52 2.81
C ASP A 207 -10.67 9.14 3.07
N TRP A 208 -10.57 9.97 4.12
CA TRP A 208 -9.33 10.61 4.51
C TRP A 208 -8.23 9.61 4.88
N ARG A 209 -8.60 8.42 5.38
CA ARG A 209 -7.67 7.34 5.77
C ARG A 209 -6.92 6.74 4.58
N ARG A 210 -7.42 6.95 3.36
CA ARG A 210 -6.88 6.39 2.10
C ARG A 210 -6.18 7.44 1.22
N LYS A 211 -5.86 8.61 1.78
CA LYS A 211 -5.23 9.72 1.05
C LYS A 211 -3.71 9.54 0.92
N GLY A 212 -3.21 10.03 -0.21
CA GLY A 212 -1.79 9.96 -0.59
C GLY A 212 -1.39 8.60 -1.13
N ASP A 213 -0.09 8.40 -1.28
CA ASP A 213 0.50 7.20 -1.86
C ASP A 213 0.35 5.97 -0.95
N VAL A 214 0.55 4.78 -1.52
CA VAL A 214 0.79 3.58 -0.71
C VAL A 214 2.28 3.50 -0.41
N VAL A 215 2.63 3.33 0.85
CA VAL A 215 4.00 3.29 1.36
C VAL A 215 4.27 1.92 1.97
N VAL A 216 5.47 1.38 1.73
CA VAL A 216 5.95 0.16 2.38
C VAL A 216 7.23 0.48 3.14
N TRP A 217 7.22 0.14 4.42
CA TRP A 217 8.41 0.15 5.26
C TRP A 217 8.92 -1.27 5.46
N CYS A 218 10.20 -1.48 5.20
CA CYS A 218 10.89 -2.75 5.40
C CYS A 218 11.69 -2.71 6.70
N LEU A 219 11.66 -3.80 7.46
CA LEU A 219 12.52 -3.98 8.62
C LEU A 219 13.91 -4.42 8.15
N GLU A 220 14.95 -3.63 8.42
CA GLU A 220 16.32 -4.01 8.06
C GLU A 220 16.83 -5.13 8.99
N ASP A 221 17.36 -6.22 8.41
CA ASP A 221 18.01 -7.29 9.18
C ASP A 221 19.50 -6.98 9.42
N ASP A 222 20.01 -7.28 10.63
CA ASP A 222 21.42 -7.08 11.01
C ASP A 222 22.42 -8.00 10.24
N GLY A 223 21.93 -8.84 9.30
CA GLY A 223 22.70 -9.90 8.64
C GLY A 223 22.62 -9.93 7.11
N ALA A 224 21.75 -9.14 6.46
CA ALA A 224 21.63 -9.11 5.00
C ALA A 224 22.34 -7.87 4.44
N SER A 225 23.68 -7.94 4.41
CA SER A 225 24.48 -6.96 3.68
C SER A 225 24.14 -7.01 2.19
N GLY A 226 23.45 -5.98 1.69
CA GLY A 226 23.55 -5.52 0.30
C GLY A 226 22.81 -6.32 -0.77
N ALA A 227 21.48 -6.23 -0.82
CA ALA A 227 20.73 -6.46 -2.06
C ALA A 227 19.33 -5.81 -2.09
N HIS A 228 19.16 -4.61 -1.52
CA HIS A 228 18.00 -3.79 -1.86
C HIS A 228 18.30 -3.06 -3.17
N SER A 229 18.05 -3.74 -4.29
CA SER A 229 17.98 -3.10 -5.60
C SER A 229 16.88 -2.05 -5.55
N ARG A 230 17.29 -0.79 -5.38
CA ARG A 230 16.48 0.38 -5.65
C ARG A 230 15.92 0.20 -7.07
N VAL A 231 14.64 -0.13 -7.18
CA VAL A 231 13.93 -0.12 -8.46
C VAL A 231 13.85 1.34 -8.88
N GLU A 232 14.79 1.74 -9.71
CA GLU A 232 14.86 3.05 -10.32
C GLU A 232 13.66 3.19 -11.27
N GLN A 233 12.63 3.90 -10.81
CA GLN A 233 11.51 4.30 -11.66
C GLN A 233 11.99 5.42 -12.59
N THR A 234 12.41 5.06 -13.81
CA THR A 234 12.50 6.03 -14.90
C THR A 234 11.10 6.39 -15.38
N GLY A 235 10.67 7.65 -15.16
CA GLY A 235 9.33 8.11 -15.51
C GLY A 235 9.06 9.61 -15.37
N SER A 236 9.98 10.46 -15.86
CA SER A 236 9.76 11.79 -16.46
C SER A 236 8.67 12.73 -15.88
N SER A 237 9.09 13.79 -15.17
CA SER A 237 8.93 15.19 -15.62
C SER A 237 9.48 16.20 -14.63
N GLY A 238 10.32 17.12 -15.12
CA GLY A 238 10.27 18.51 -14.66
C GLY A 238 11.48 19.06 -13.90
N HIS A 239 12.36 19.72 -14.67
CA HIS A 239 13.14 20.91 -14.30
C HIS A 239 14.38 20.77 -13.41
N THR A 240 15.55 20.75 -14.05
CA THR A 240 16.82 21.18 -13.45
C THR A 240 17.42 22.31 -14.29
N ARG A 241 17.61 23.48 -13.67
CA ARG A 241 18.50 24.56 -14.14
C ARG A 241 19.91 24.31 -13.60
N ILE A 242 20.94 24.21 -14.46
CA ILE A 242 22.36 24.59 -14.27
C ILE A 242 22.97 24.74 -15.69
N SER A 243 23.14 25.94 -16.25
CA SER A 243 24.27 26.89 -16.22
C SER A 243 25.57 26.47 -16.91
N SER A 244 25.82 27.16 -18.03
CA SER A 244 27.02 27.43 -18.84
C SER A 244 28.39 26.82 -18.49
N GLY A 245 28.99 26.19 -19.50
CA GLY A 245 30.43 26.32 -19.78
C GLY A 245 31.14 25.01 -20.11
N GLN A 246 31.77 24.98 -21.29
CA GLN A 246 33.05 24.28 -21.57
C GLN A 246 32.99 22.73 -21.75
N TRP A 247 33.37 22.11 -22.88
CA TRP A 247 34.20 22.49 -24.02
C TRP A 247 33.78 21.78 -25.32
N ALA A 248 33.87 22.53 -26.42
CA ALA A 248 33.78 22.03 -27.78
C ALA A 248 35.12 21.42 -28.23
N MET A 249 35.03 20.52 -29.22
CA MET A 249 36.09 20.10 -30.15
C MET A 249 37.16 19.13 -29.62
N GLU A 250 36.86 17.83 -29.68
CA GLU A 250 37.87 16.85 -30.05
C GLU A 250 37.30 15.79 -31.02
N ARG A 251 37.28 16.22 -32.29
CA ARG A 251 37.63 15.46 -33.50
C ARG A 251 37.21 13.98 -33.55
N LEU A 252 36.09 13.78 -34.26
CA LEU A 252 35.85 12.64 -35.14
C LEU A 252 37.09 12.35 -36.00
N ARG A 253 37.83 11.31 -35.60
CA ARG A 253 38.56 10.42 -36.50
C ARG A 253 37.61 9.28 -36.86
N ALA A 254 37.70 8.88 -38.13
CA ALA A 254 37.10 7.69 -38.74
C ALA A 254 35.72 7.85 -39.38
N MET A 255 35.78 7.84 -40.72
CA MET A 255 34.77 7.55 -41.75
C MET A 255 33.86 8.70 -42.17
#